data_AF-A0A929Y802-F1
#
_entry.id   AF-A0A929Y802-F1
#
_cell.length_a   1.000
_cell.length_b   1.000
_cell.length_c   1.000
_cell.angle_alpha   90.00
_cell.angle_beta   90.00
_cell.angle_gamma   90.00
#
_symmetry.space_group_name_H-M   'P 1'
#
loop_
_entity.id
_entity.type
_entity.pdbx_description
1 polymer ?
#
loop_
_entity_poly.entity_id
_entity_poly.type
_entity_poly.pdbx_seq_one_letter_code
_entity_poly.pdbx_strand_id
1 'polypeptide(L)'
;MNNSDKSLYQIPYSSEAPKEPALEKPRIKIAYDLPKQMPLKPVKQIQKTALPQRKKTQQVNIFDEMFAKSAQILYLRNIAEEEIRNTHFKYTRKSFLKKAKKHESNQLYYKYLFNQFKKNPQDISRALIDLESKVGAQIFGPILHGTRREFFVLDHNSWIYHEEWIDGKRKVHQNTTRYELRKDQVIKVEAGPHYFELKGAELRNFHHAVQNYYQNVSRIVYGK
;
A
#
# COMPACT_ATOMS: atom_id res chain seq x y z
N MET A 1 9.10 -31.59 -13.38
CA MET A 1 10.08 -31.07 -12.39
C MET A 1 11.21 -30.45 -13.17
N ASN A 2 11.40 -29.12 -13.03
CA ASN A 2 12.62 -28.33 -13.28
C ASN A 2 12.21 -26.85 -13.41
N ASN A 3 12.06 -26.16 -12.29
CA ASN A 3 12.04 -24.70 -12.24
C ASN A 3 13.32 -24.25 -11.54
N SER A 4 14.36 -24.05 -12.35
CA SER A 4 15.60 -23.43 -11.93
C SER A 4 15.52 -21.93 -12.22
N ASP A 5 14.56 -21.22 -11.61
CA ASP A 5 14.58 -19.76 -11.57
C ASP A 5 15.70 -19.34 -10.63
N LYS A 6 16.90 -19.18 -11.20
CA LYS A 6 18.09 -18.68 -10.50
C LYS A 6 18.05 -17.14 -10.41
N SER A 7 16.92 -16.57 -9.99
CA SER A 7 16.88 -15.18 -9.51
C SER A 7 17.65 -15.13 -8.20
N LEU A 8 18.66 -14.28 -8.09
CA LEU A 8 19.56 -14.26 -6.93
C LEU A 8 18.83 -13.83 -5.65
N TYR A 9 17.69 -13.13 -5.80
CA TYR A 9 16.84 -12.67 -4.71
C TYR A 9 15.37 -12.83 -5.12
N GLN A 10 14.47 -13.13 -4.20
CA GLN A 10 13.02 -13.12 -4.45
C GLN A 10 12.40 -12.08 -3.55
N ILE A 11 11.26 -11.49 -3.95
CA ILE A 11 10.49 -10.66 -3.01
C ILE A 11 10.07 -11.56 -1.85
N PRO A 12 10.50 -11.26 -0.62
CA PRO A 12 10.12 -12.07 0.54
C PRO A 12 8.59 -12.03 0.70
N TYR A 13 7.96 -13.20 0.76
CA TYR A 13 6.55 -13.32 1.11
C TYR A 13 6.43 -13.40 2.63
N SER A 14 5.74 -12.46 3.26
CA SER A 14 5.37 -12.59 4.67
C SER A 14 3.98 -13.22 4.76
N SER A 15 3.92 -14.44 5.29
CA SER A 15 2.65 -15.13 5.60
C SER A 15 2.02 -14.68 6.92
N GLU A 16 2.68 -13.80 7.68
CA GLU A 16 2.26 -13.39 9.01
C GLU A 16 1.45 -12.09 8.96
N ALA A 17 0.14 -12.23 8.82
CA ALA A 17 -0.79 -11.19 9.26
C ALA A 17 -0.61 -10.98 10.78
N PRO A 18 -0.60 -9.74 11.30
CA PRO A 18 -0.72 -9.52 12.74
C PRO A 18 -1.98 -10.25 13.21
N LYS A 19 -1.84 -11.19 14.17
CA LYS A 19 -2.99 -11.82 14.81
C LYS A 19 -3.88 -10.73 15.37
N GLU A 20 -5.09 -10.59 14.81
CA GLU A 20 -6.12 -9.72 15.39
C GLU A 20 -6.34 -10.13 16.86
N PRO A 21 -6.33 -9.19 17.81
CA PRO A 21 -6.79 -9.50 19.15
C PRO A 21 -8.27 -9.88 19.07
N ALA A 22 -8.60 -11.06 19.57
CA ALA A 22 -9.96 -11.59 19.56
C ALA A 22 -10.92 -10.61 20.25
N LEU A 23 -11.77 -9.94 19.47
CA LEU A 23 -12.92 -9.21 19.99
C LEU A 23 -14.01 -10.22 20.34
N GLU A 24 -14.19 -10.47 21.63
CA GLU A 24 -15.38 -11.13 22.16
C GLU A 24 -16.63 -10.31 21.81
N LYS A 25 -17.56 -10.92 21.08
CA LYS A 25 -18.86 -10.32 20.75
C LYS A 25 -19.76 -10.34 21.99
N PRO A 26 -20.30 -9.19 22.46
CA PRO A 26 -21.36 -9.23 23.46
C PRO A 26 -22.64 -9.80 22.82
N ARG A 27 -23.13 -10.91 23.38
CA ARG A 27 -24.46 -11.47 23.11
C ARG A 27 -25.53 -10.52 23.64
N ILE A 28 -26.27 -9.88 22.75
CA ILE A 28 -27.54 -9.25 23.10
C ILE A 28 -28.66 -10.18 22.61
N LYS A 29 -29.38 -10.80 23.55
CA LYS A 29 -30.63 -11.53 23.28
C LYS A 29 -31.76 -10.52 23.24
N ILE A 30 -32.45 -10.41 22.12
CA ILE A 30 -33.74 -9.70 22.05
C ILE A 30 -34.77 -10.72 21.59
N ALA A 31 -35.76 -10.97 22.45
CA ALA A 31 -36.89 -11.84 22.22
C ALA A 31 -37.96 -11.08 21.43
N TYR A 32 -38.60 -11.72 20.45
CA TYR A 32 -39.95 -11.34 20.00
C TYR A 32 -40.75 -12.57 19.61
N ASP A 33 -41.96 -12.63 20.16
CA ASP A 33 -42.98 -13.64 20.00
C ASP A 33 -43.56 -13.69 18.57
N LEU A 34 -43.89 -14.89 18.13
CA LEU A 34 -44.60 -15.18 16.87
C LEU A 34 -46.10 -14.84 16.97
N PRO A 35 -46.68 -14.12 16.00
CA PRO A 35 -48.12 -14.17 15.76
C PRO A 35 -48.51 -15.18 14.66
N LYS A 36 -49.60 -15.88 14.98
CA LYS A 36 -50.42 -16.86 14.23
C LYS A 36 -50.58 -16.64 12.72
N GLN A 37 -50.61 -17.76 12.00
CA GLN A 37 -50.94 -17.87 10.57
C GLN A 37 -52.45 -17.74 10.26
N MET A 38 -52.69 -17.43 8.98
CA MET A 38 -53.85 -17.74 8.09
C MET A 38 -54.86 -16.60 7.79
N PRO A 39 -55.55 -16.61 6.62
CA PRO A 39 -55.43 -17.50 5.46
C PRO A 39 -55.15 -16.81 4.10
N LEU A 40 -54.70 -17.62 3.14
CA LEU A 40 -54.46 -17.26 1.74
C LEU A 40 -55.77 -16.93 0.99
N LYS A 41 -55.78 -15.83 0.22
CA LYS A 41 -56.68 -15.64 -0.93
C LYS A 41 -55.87 -15.88 -2.21
N PRO A 42 -56.34 -16.69 -3.17
CA PRO A 42 -55.69 -16.82 -4.45
C PRO A 42 -56.06 -15.63 -5.33
N VAL A 43 -55.19 -15.20 -6.25
CA VAL A 43 -55.58 -14.76 -7.60
C VAL A 43 -54.37 -14.25 -8.41
N LYS A 44 -54.24 -14.89 -9.59
CA LYS A 44 -53.66 -14.45 -10.88
C LYS A 44 -52.14 -14.31 -11.02
N GLN A 45 -51.64 -15.19 -11.90
CA GLN A 45 -50.35 -15.14 -12.57
C GLN A 45 -50.16 -13.76 -13.24
N ILE A 46 -49.13 -13.04 -12.81
CA ILE A 46 -48.59 -11.89 -13.52
C ILE A 46 -47.23 -12.30 -14.07
N GLN A 47 -47.07 -12.06 -15.37
CA GLN A 47 -45.90 -12.39 -16.18
C GLN A 47 -44.60 -12.00 -15.48
N LYS A 48 -43.64 -12.93 -15.43
CA LYS A 48 -42.26 -12.65 -14.99
C LYS A 48 -41.61 -11.75 -16.04
N THR A 49 -41.74 -10.44 -15.87
CA THR A 49 -40.81 -9.49 -16.46
C THR A 49 -39.46 -9.80 -15.84
N ALA A 50 -38.54 -10.35 -16.64
CA ALA A 50 -37.20 -10.67 -16.18
C ALA A 50 -36.52 -9.39 -15.66
N LEU A 51 -36.22 -9.35 -14.36
CA LEU A 51 -35.32 -8.35 -13.82
C LEU A 51 -33.97 -8.47 -14.56
N PRO A 52 -33.38 -7.35 -15.01
CA PRO A 52 -32.07 -7.38 -15.64
C PRO A 52 -31.05 -7.96 -14.66
N GLN A 53 -30.38 -9.00 -15.13
CA GLN A 53 -29.36 -9.75 -14.43
C GLN A 53 -28.29 -8.79 -13.86
N ARG A 54 -28.04 -9.00 -12.57
CA ARG A 54 -26.90 -8.56 -11.75
C ARG A 54 -25.65 -8.20 -12.58
N LYS A 55 -25.11 -7.01 -12.31
CA LYS A 55 -23.86 -6.44 -12.84
C LYS A 55 -22.77 -7.50 -12.99
N LYS A 56 -22.23 -7.64 -14.21
CA LYS A 56 -21.01 -8.40 -14.51
C LYS A 56 -19.89 -7.95 -13.57
N THR A 57 -19.38 -8.85 -12.75
CA THR A 57 -18.10 -8.69 -12.04
C THR A 57 -17.01 -8.58 -13.10
N GLN A 58 -16.59 -7.36 -13.45
CA GLN A 58 -15.40 -7.16 -14.27
C GLN A 58 -14.20 -7.61 -13.44
N GLN A 59 -13.57 -8.72 -13.85
CA GLN A 59 -12.31 -9.17 -13.29
C GLN A 59 -11.27 -8.08 -13.60
N VAL A 60 -10.97 -7.25 -12.60
CA VAL A 60 -9.98 -6.18 -12.75
C VAL A 60 -8.63 -6.85 -13.01
N ASN A 61 -8.01 -6.48 -14.13
CA ASN A 61 -6.68 -6.96 -14.48
C ASN A 61 -5.68 -6.54 -13.39
N ILE A 62 -4.90 -7.49 -12.89
CA ILE A 62 -3.91 -7.29 -11.81
C ILE A 62 -2.93 -6.17 -12.17
N PHE A 63 -2.51 -6.07 -13.44
CA PHE A 63 -1.61 -5.02 -13.90
C PHE A 63 -2.27 -3.63 -13.84
N ASP A 64 -3.51 -3.51 -14.30
CA ASP A 64 -4.27 -2.24 -14.24
C ASP A 64 -4.48 -1.79 -12.79
N GLU A 65 -4.72 -2.73 -11.87
CA GLU A 65 -4.80 -2.43 -10.44
C GLU A 65 -3.47 -1.88 -9.90
N MET A 66 -2.34 -2.48 -10.27
CA MET A 66 -1.02 -2.01 -9.84
C MET A 66 -0.71 -0.61 -10.38
N PHE A 67 -1.03 -0.34 -11.65
CA PHE A 67 -0.91 1.01 -12.24
C PHE A 67 -1.81 2.03 -11.54
N ALA A 68 -3.05 1.66 -11.21
CA ALA A 68 -3.95 2.54 -10.51
C ALA A 68 -3.41 2.90 -9.11
N LYS A 69 -2.82 1.94 -8.40
CA LYS A 69 -2.27 2.16 -7.05
C LYS A 69 -1.00 3.01 -7.07
N SER A 70 -0.07 2.76 -7.99
CA SER A 70 1.13 3.61 -8.13
C SER A 70 0.74 5.05 -8.45
N ALA A 71 -0.19 5.25 -9.41
CA ALA A 71 -0.67 6.57 -9.78
C ALA A 71 -1.36 7.30 -8.61
N GLN A 72 -2.14 6.60 -7.79
CA GLN A 72 -2.77 7.19 -6.61
C GLN A 72 -1.75 7.62 -5.55
N ILE A 73 -0.71 6.82 -5.29
CA ILE A 73 0.36 7.23 -4.36
C ILE A 73 1.08 8.47 -4.87
N LEU A 74 1.44 8.52 -6.15
CA LEU A 74 2.09 9.70 -6.75
C LEU A 74 1.20 10.94 -6.68
N TYR A 75 -0.11 10.78 -6.90
CA TYR A 75 -1.07 11.85 -6.74
C TYR A 75 -1.11 12.39 -5.30
N LEU A 76 -1.15 11.49 -4.30
CA LEU A 76 -1.09 11.88 -2.89
C LEU A 76 0.22 12.57 -2.53
N ARG A 77 1.35 12.07 -3.06
CA ARG A 77 2.67 12.69 -2.91
C ARG A 77 2.67 14.11 -3.45
N ASN A 78 2.18 14.32 -4.67
CA ASN A 78 2.11 15.64 -5.28
C ASN A 78 1.25 16.62 -4.45
N ILE A 79 0.07 16.18 -3.99
CA ILE A 79 -0.76 17.00 -3.09
C ILE A 79 0.02 17.38 -1.82
N ALA A 80 0.70 16.42 -1.19
CA ALA A 80 1.48 16.66 0.00
C ALA A 80 2.65 17.62 -0.26
N GLU A 81 3.37 17.47 -1.37
CA GLU A 81 4.43 18.39 -1.79
C GLU A 81 3.90 19.82 -1.94
N GLU A 82 2.79 19.98 -2.65
CA GLU A 82 2.16 21.29 -2.87
C GLU A 82 1.64 21.89 -1.55
N GLU A 83 1.06 21.09 -0.67
CA GLU A 83 0.71 21.55 0.68
C GLU A 83 1.94 22.04 1.44
N ILE A 84 3.03 21.26 1.48
CA ILE A 84 4.28 21.64 2.16
C ILE A 84 4.81 22.95 1.56
N ARG A 85 4.94 23.04 0.24
CA ARG A 85 5.37 24.26 -0.46
C ARG A 85 4.49 25.45 -0.11
N ASN A 86 3.17 25.32 -0.21
CA ASN A 86 2.23 26.40 0.08
C ASN A 86 2.28 26.85 1.54
N THR A 87 2.50 25.94 2.49
CA THR A 87 2.68 26.32 3.91
C THR A 87 3.92 27.16 4.14
N HIS A 88 5.01 26.91 3.41
CA HIS A 88 6.21 27.75 3.45
C HIS A 88 5.95 29.16 2.92
N PHE A 89 5.14 29.31 1.88
CA PHE A 89 4.84 30.62 1.28
C PHE A 89 3.82 31.46 2.07
N LYS A 90 2.88 30.84 2.80
CA LYS A 90 1.70 31.55 3.36
C LYS A 90 1.72 31.83 4.87
N TYR A 91 2.53 31.17 5.70
CA TYR A 91 2.36 31.23 7.16
C TYR A 91 3.60 31.64 7.97
N THR A 92 3.51 32.77 8.67
CA THR A 92 4.34 33.12 9.82
C THR A 92 3.96 32.26 11.04
N ARG A 93 4.96 31.71 11.74
CA ARG A 93 5.00 30.74 12.87
C ARG A 93 3.78 30.53 13.80
N LYS A 94 2.83 31.46 13.95
CA LYS A 94 1.82 31.45 15.05
C LYS A 94 0.52 30.69 14.74
N SER A 95 0.14 30.48 13.49
CA SER A 95 -1.17 29.87 13.16
C SER A 95 -1.18 28.33 13.11
N PHE A 96 -0.04 27.72 12.75
CA PHE A 96 0.02 26.28 12.43
C PHE A 96 0.03 25.37 13.66
N LEU A 97 0.73 25.78 14.72
CA LEU A 97 0.80 25.04 15.99
C LEU A 97 -0.57 24.87 16.67
N LYS A 98 -1.56 25.72 16.37
CA LYS A 98 -2.91 25.60 16.93
C LYS A 98 -3.76 24.48 16.28
N LYS A 99 -3.48 24.07 15.05
CA LYS A 99 -4.28 23.07 14.31
C LYS A 99 -3.66 21.68 14.20
N ALA A 100 -2.38 21.51 14.53
CA ALA A 100 -1.68 20.22 14.47
C ALA A 100 -2.08 19.22 15.58
N LYS A 101 -2.98 19.59 16.48
CA LYS A 101 -3.26 18.89 17.75
C LYS A 101 -4.05 17.57 17.65
N LYS A 102 -4.17 16.94 16.46
CA LYS A 102 -5.11 15.81 16.27
C LYS A 102 -4.59 14.56 15.54
N HIS A 103 -3.30 14.45 15.27
CA HIS A 103 -2.70 13.16 14.91
C HIS A 103 -1.88 12.68 16.10
N GLU A 104 -2.54 12.08 17.09
CA GLU A 104 -1.83 11.44 18.19
C GLU A 104 -0.92 10.33 17.64
N SER A 105 0.37 10.40 17.97
CA SER A 105 1.40 9.36 17.90
C SER A 105 2.05 8.94 16.56
N ASN A 106 1.53 9.28 15.37
CA ASN A 106 2.15 8.80 14.12
C ASN A 106 3.25 9.73 13.58
N GLN A 107 4.52 9.43 13.92
CA GLN A 107 5.70 10.18 13.42
C GLN A 107 5.87 10.11 11.89
N LEU A 108 5.20 9.17 11.20
CA LEU A 108 5.33 8.96 9.76
C LEU A 108 4.31 9.74 8.92
N TYR A 109 3.53 10.63 9.54
CA TYR A 109 2.56 11.46 8.84
C TYR A 109 3.20 12.69 8.16
N TYR A 110 2.94 12.93 6.87
CA TYR A 110 3.69 13.93 6.08
C TYR A 110 3.62 15.35 6.65
N LYS A 111 2.55 15.75 7.35
CA LYS A 111 2.43 17.11 7.89
C LYS A 111 3.49 17.44 8.96
N TYR A 112 4.14 16.44 9.54
CA TYR A 112 5.29 16.67 10.42
C TYR A 112 6.52 17.21 9.67
N LEU A 113 6.58 17.04 8.35
CA LEU A 113 7.63 17.57 7.49
C LEU A 113 7.58 19.11 7.32
N PHE A 114 6.43 19.77 7.58
CA PHE A 114 6.29 21.23 7.42
C PHE A 114 7.36 22.04 8.17
N ASN A 115 7.83 21.53 9.31
CA ASN A 115 8.84 22.22 10.13
C ASN A 115 10.27 22.02 9.63
N GLN A 116 10.53 21.02 8.80
CA GLN A 116 11.87 20.60 8.37
C GLN A 116 12.36 21.39 7.14
N PHE A 117 11.48 21.75 6.20
CA PHE A 117 11.87 22.31 4.89
C PHE A 117 11.94 23.84 4.79
N LYS A 118 12.31 24.52 5.87
CA LYS A 118 12.28 26.00 5.96
C LYS A 118 13.09 26.76 4.89
N LYS A 119 14.00 26.12 4.15
CA LYS A 119 14.93 26.80 3.23
C LYS A 119 15.20 26.11 1.88
N ASN A 120 14.92 24.82 1.71
CA ASN A 120 15.29 24.09 0.50
C ASN A 120 14.16 23.15 -0.01
N PRO A 121 13.43 23.51 -1.07
CA PRO A 121 12.30 22.73 -1.57
C PRO A 121 12.70 21.43 -2.30
N GLN A 122 13.97 21.30 -2.71
CA GLN A 122 14.47 20.10 -3.39
C GLN A 122 14.49 18.85 -2.50
N ASP A 123 14.37 19.02 -1.18
CA ASP A 123 14.43 17.92 -0.21
C ASP A 123 13.03 17.37 0.18
N ILE A 124 11.93 18.05 -0.18
CA ILE A 124 10.57 17.65 0.20
C ILE A 124 10.19 16.30 -0.41
N SER A 125 10.42 16.14 -1.72
CA SER A 125 10.06 14.91 -2.44
C SER A 125 10.83 13.70 -1.89
N ARG A 126 12.13 13.89 -1.63
CA ARG A 126 13.00 12.87 -1.01
C ARG A 126 12.48 12.47 0.36
N ALA A 127 12.11 13.43 1.20
CA ALA A 127 11.61 13.12 2.53
C ALA A 127 10.23 12.45 2.54
N LEU A 128 9.37 12.75 1.56
CA LEU A 128 8.13 12.00 1.37
C LEU A 128 8.43 10.55 0.97
N ILE A 129 9.35 10.35 0.02
CA ILE A 129 9.81 9.01 -0.38
C ILE A 129 10.41 8.27 0.84
N ASP A 130 11.18 8.95 1.70
CA ASP A 130 11.75 8.36 2.91
C ASP A 130 10.68 7.95 3.94
N LEU A 131 9.57 8.69 4.03
CA LEU A 131 8.43 8.30 4.88
C LEU A 131 7.70 7.09 4.29
N GLU A 132 7.45 7.12 2.99
CA GLU A 132 6.83 6.02 2.27
C GLU A 132 7.67 4.75 2.33
N SER A 133 9.00 4.86 2.20
CA SER A 133 9.93 3.73 2.22
C SER A 133 9.98 3.05 3.58
N LYS A 134 9.93 3.83 4.68
CA LYS A 134 9.83 3.30 6.05
C LYS A 134 8.57 2.48 6.27
N VAL A 135 7.43 2.94 5.75
CA VAL A 135 6.17 2.19 5.79
C VAL A 135 6.24 0.97 4.89
N GLY A 136 6.80 1.12 3.68
CA GLY A 136 6.96 0.05 2.71
C GLY A 136 7.87 -1.09 3.18
N ALA A 137 8.91 -0.77 3.93
CA ALA A 137 9.85 -1.74 4.49
C ALA A 137 9.17 -2.79 5.39
N GLN A 138 8.10 -2.39 6.09
CA GLN A 138 7.40 -3.22 7.07
C GLN A 138 6.44 -4.24 6.44
N ILE A 139 6.12 -4.10 5.14
CA ILE A 139 5.19 -5.00 4.44
C ILE A 139 5.74 -6.42 4.34
N PHE A 140 7.06 -6.55 4.37
CA PHE A 140 7.78 -7.81 4.23
C PHE A 140 8.08 -8.47 5.58
N GLY A 141 7.41 -8.04 6.65
CA GLY A 141 7.62 -8.53 8.01
C GLY A 141 8.66 -7.71 8.79
N PRO A 142 9.06 -8.20 9.98
CA PRO A 142 9.98 -7.48 10.86
C PRO A 142 11.36 -7.33 10.21
N ILE A 143 11.97 -6.15 10.40
CA ILE A 143 13.31 -5.83 9.90
C ILE A 143 14.33 -6.31 10.95
N LEU A 144 15.27 -7.15 10.53
CA LEU A 144 16.33 -7.66 11.41
C LEU A 144 17.32 -6.55 11.78
N HIS A 145 17.89 -6.64 12.98
CA HIS A 145 18.89 -5.67 13.43
C HIS A 145 20.11 -5.67 12.50
N GLY A 146 20.56 -4.48 12.07
CA GLY A 146 21.66 -4.35 11.10
C GLY A 146 21.25 -4.61 9.64
N THR A 147 19.95 -4.72 9.37
CA THR A 147 19.37 -4.69 8.01
C THR A 147 18.57 -3.42 7.83
N ARG A 148 18.66 -2.79 6.66
CA ARG A 148 17.80 -1.71 6.20
C ARG A 148 17.07 -2.20 4.96
N ARG A 149 15.75 -2.07 4.98
CA ARG A 149 14.89 -2.42 3.86
C ARG A 149 14.10 -1.19 3.46
N GLU A 150 13.89 -1.01 2.17
CA GLU A 150 13.10 0.06 1.60
C GLU A 150 12.26 -0.49 0.47
N PHE A 151 11.00 -0.05 0.42
CA PHE A 151 10.12 -0.36 -0.70
C PHE A 151 9.24 0.84 -0.99
N PHE A 152 9.27 1.34 -2.21
CA PHE A 152 8.50 2.52 -2.59
C PHE A 152 8.24 2.60 -4.09
N VAL A 153 7.25 3.41 -4.45
CA VAL A 153 6.95 3.79 -5.84
C VAL A 153 7.93 4.87 -6.27
N LEU A 154 8.69 4.65 -7.33
CA LEU A 154 9.58 5.68 -7.88
C LEU A 154 8.82 6.57 -8.87
N ASP A 155 8.12 5.96 -9.82
CA ASP A 155 7.30 6.62 -10.83
C ASP A 155 6.03 5.78 -11.12
N HIS A 156 5.27 6.16 -12.15
CA HIS A 156 3.96 5.56 -12.43
C HIS A 156 4.02 4.06 -12.71
N ASN A 157 5.17 3.57 -13.18
CA ASN A 157 5.33 2.20 -13.61
C ASN A 157 6.53 1.51 -12.95
N SER A 158 7.23 2.11 -12.00
CA SER A 158 8.37 1.49 -11.36
C SER A 158 8.31 1.54 -9.84
N TRP A 159 8.70 0.40 -9.27
CA TRP A 159 8.82 0.18 -7.84
C TRP A 159 10.26 -0.17 -7.52
N ILE A 160 10.76 0.36 -6.41
CA ILE A 160 12.09 0.07 -5.93
C ILE A 160 11.96 -0.77 -4.68
N TYR A 161 12.70 -1.88 -4.66
CA TYR A 161 13.03 -2.63 -3.46
C TYR A 161 14.53 -2.47 -3.23
N HIS A 162 14.92 -2.00 -2.06
CA HIS A 162 16.32 -1.89 -1.67
C HIS A 162 16.52 -2.57 -0.33
N GLU A 163 17.59 -3.36 -0.23
CA GLU A 163 17.97 -4.06 0.98
C GLU A 163 19.47 -3.92 1.20
N GLU A 164 19.84 -3.49 2.40
CA GLU A 164 21.20 -3.31 2.86
C GLU A 164 21.37 -4.12 4.15
N TRP A 165 22.42 -4.93 4.24
CA TRP A 165 22.67 -5.75 5.43
C TRP A 165 24.16 -5.85 5.73
N ILE A 166 24.49 -6.02 7.01
CA ILE A 166 25.86 -6.23 7.47
C ILE A 166 26.10 -7.73 7.66
N ASP A 167 27.13 -8.27 7.01
CA ASP A 167 27.51 -9.68 7.20
C ASP A 167 28.28 -9.93 8.51
N GLY A 168 28.53 -11.20 8.83
CA GLY A 168 29.31 -11.60 10.01
C GLY A 168 30.75 -11.07 10.04
N LYS A 169 31.27 -10.53 8.92
CA LYS A 169 32.60 -9.91 8.80
C LYS A 169 32.54 -8.37 8.84
N ARG A 170 31.39 -7.79 9.24
CA ARG A 170 31.12 -6.35 9.26
C ARG A 170 31.21 -5.68 7.88
N LYS A 171 31.07 -6.44 6.80
CA LYS A 171 30.97 -5.87 5.45
C LYS A 171 29.52 -5.52 5.15
N VAL A 172 29.32 -4.31 4.62
CA VAL A 172 28.03 -3.85 4.14
C VAL A 172 27.78 -4.44 2.76
N HIS A 173 26.65 -5.13 2.62
CA HIS A 173 26.12 -5.60 1.36
C HIS A 173 24.86 -4.80 1.05
N GLN A 174 24.64 -4.53 -0.23
CA GLN A 174 23.44 -3.83 -0.68
C GLN A 174 22.93 -4.49 -1.96
N ASN A 175 21.61 -4.51 -2.09
CA ASN A 175 20.93 -4.96 -3.28
C ASN A 175 19.78 -4.02 -3.59
N THR A 176 19.69 -3.61 -4.86
CA THR A 176 18.60 -2.78 -5.36
C THR A 176 17.95 -3.49 -6.52
N THR A 177 16.65 -3.71 -6.39
CA THR A 177 15.81 -4.29 -7.43
C THR A 177 14.76 -3.26 -7.85
N ARG A 178 14.66 -3.02 -9.15
CA ARG A 178 13.57 -2.24 -9.74
C ARG A 178 12.56 -3.18 -10.38
N TYR A 179 11.29 -3.00 -10.09
CA TYR A 179 10.19 -3.67 -10.79
C TYR A 179 9.53 -2.69 -11.73
N GLU A 180 9.58 -2.95 -13.02
CA GLU A 180 8.96 -2.15 -14.07
C GLU A 180 7.66 -2.81 -14.53
N LEU A 181 6.55 -2.13 -14.26
CA LEU A 181 5.22 -2.44 -14.76
C LEU A 181 5.14 -2.12 -16.25
N ARG A 182 4.71 -3.10 -17.03
CA ARG A 182 4.24 -2.96 -18.41
C ARG A 182 2.77 -3.34 -18.45
N LYS A 183 2.12 -3.16 -19.60
CA LYS A 183 0.67 -3.37 -19.78
C LYS A 183 0.21 -4.78 -19.35
N ASP A 184 1.08 -5.77 -19.52
CA ASP A 184 0.76 -7.20 -19.43
C ASP A 184 1.82 -8.02 -18.65
N GLN A 185 2.87 -7.38 -18.14
CA GLN A 185 3.97 -8.06 -17.46
C GLN A 185 4.67 -7.13 -16.47
N VAL A 186 5.40 -7.71 -15.52
CA VAL A 186 6.32 -6.99 -14.63
C VAL A 186 7.74 -7.46 -14.89
N ILE A 187 8.64 -6.53 -15.17
CA ILE A 187 10.05 -6.81 -15.39
C ILE A 187 10.84 -6.44 -14.14
N LYS A 188 11.55 -7.41 -13.59
CA LYS A 188 12.56 -7.21 -12.56
C LYS A 188 13.88 -6.82 -13.18
N VAL A 189 14.47 -5.77 -12.66
CA VAL A 189 15.80 -5.29 -13.03
C VAL A 189 16.66 -5.29 -11.77
N GLU A 190 17.68 -6.13 -11.77
CA GLU A 190 18.69 -6.21 -10.70
C GLU A 190 20.00 -5.55 -11.16
N ALA A 191 21.01 -5.49 -10.28
CA ALA A 191 22.31 -4.94 -10.66
C ALA A 191 22.92 -5.71 -11.86
N GLY A 192 23.35 -4.96 -12.88
CA GLY A 192 23.89 -5.50 -14.14
C GLY A 192 22.82 -5.66 -15.25
N PRO A 193 23.11 -6.41 -16.32
CA PRO A 193 22.21 -6.58 -17.45
C PRO A 193 21.16 -7.69 -17.22
N HIS A 194 20.63 -7.81 -16.01
CA HIS A 194 19.71 -8.89 -15.62
C HIS A 194 18.27 -8.42 -15.61
N TYR A 195 17.47 -8.96 -16.54
CA TYR A 195 16.05 -8.66 -16.71
C TYR A 195 15.24 -9.94 -16.59
N PHE A 196 14.32 -10.00 -15.64
CA PHE A 196 13.48 -11.18 -15.41
C PHE A 196 12.00 -10.81 -15.46
N GLU A 197 11.21 -11.58 -16.19
CA GLU A 197 9.76 -11.43 -16.18
C GLU A 197 9.18 -12.15 -14.96
N LEU A 198 8.43 -11.43 -14.11
CA LEU A 198 7.77 -12.03 -12.95
C LEU A 198 6.62 -12.93 -13.40
N LYS A 199 6.63 -14.19 -12.97
CA LYS A 199 5.57 -15.16 -13.24
C LYS A 199 5.14 -15.89 -11.98
N GLY A 200 3.97 -16.53 -12.06
CA GLY A 200 3.50 -17.46 -11.04
C GLY A 200 3.42 -16.84 -9.65
N ALA A 201 4.15 -17.44 -8.69
CA ALA A 201 4.11 -17.03 -7.29
C ALA A 201 4.76 -15.66 -7.06
N GLU A 202 5.86 -15.35 -7.74
CA GLU A 202 6.58 -14.08 -7.54
C GLU A 202 5.72 -12.89 -7.98
N LEU A 203 5.00 -13.01 -9.11
CA LEU A 203 4.05 -11.98 -9.57
C LEU A 203 2.93 -11.75 -8.54
N ARG A 204 2.39 -12.81 -7.95
CA ARG A 204 1.35 -12.69 -6.91
C ARG A 204 1.89 -12.03 -5.64
N ASN A 205 3.10 -12.39 -5.22
CA ASN A 205 3.75 -11.77 -4.06
C ASN A 205 4.00 -10.28 -4.30
N PHE A 206 4.47 -9.91 -5.49
CA PHE A 206 4.65 -8.52 -5.87
C PHE A 206 3.32 -7.76 -5.87
N HIS A 207 2.27 -8.33 -6.47
CA HIS A 207 0.94 -7.72 -6.45
C HIS A 207 0.45 -7.49 -5.02
N HIS A 208 0.53 -8.49 -4.13
CA HIS A 208 0.19 -8.33 -2.73
C HIS A 208 1.03 -7.24 -2.02
N ALA A 209 2.33 -7.17 -2.30
CA ALA A 209 3.19 -6.12 -1.77
C ALA A 209 2.72 -4.72 -2.21
N VAL A 210 2.35 -4.55 -3.48
CA VAL A 210 1.77 -3.31 -4.02
C VAL A 210 0.45 -2.96 -3.33
N GLN A 211 -0.43 -3.95 -3.12
CA GLN A 211 -1.71 -3.73 -2.44
C GLN A 211 -1.51 -3.28 -0.99
N ASN A 212 -0.67 -3.99 -0.23
CA ASN A 212 -0.37 -3.68 1.16
C ASN A 212 0.35 -2.33 1.29
N TYR A 213 1.26 -2.03 0.36
CA TYR A 213 1.94 -0.75 0.32
C TYR A 213 0.97 0.40 0.17
N TYR A 214 0.09 0.31 -0.83
CA TYR A 214 -0.92 1.32 -1.05
C TYR A 214 -1.77 1.55 0.21
N GLN A 215 -2.29 0.49 0.81
CA GLN A 215 -3.13 0.59 2.01
C GLN A 215 -2.38 1.25 3.17
N ASN A 216 -1.16 0.80 3.47
CA ASN A 216 -0.39 1.30 4.59
C ASN A 216 0.09 2.73 4.37
N VAL A 217 0.61 3.05 3.18
CA VAL A 217 1.13 4.39 2.87
C VAL A 217 0.01 5.42 2.80
N SER A 218 -1.10 5.12 2.11
CA SER A 218 -2.26 6.02 2.06
C SER A 218 -2.77 6.33 3.46
N ARG A 219 -2.85 5.33 4.35
CA ARG A 219 -3.32 5.51 5.72
C ARG A 219 -2.31 6.22 6.64
N ILE A 220 -1.07 5.73 6.67
CA ILE A 220 -0.06 6.14 7.66
C ILE A 220 0.63 7.43 7.22
N VAL A 221 1.05 7.52 5.96
CA VAL A 221 1.77 8.71 5.46
C VAL A 221 0.79 9.82 5.14
N TYR A 222 -0.31 9.51 4.44
CA TYR A 222 -1.22 10.51 3.88
C TYR A 222 -2.54 10.70 4.65
N GLY A 223 -2.90 9.81 5.57
CA GLY A 223 -4.13 9.91 6.36
C GLY A 223 -5.43 9.73 5.55
N LYS A 224 -5.38 8.88 4.51
CA LYS A 224 -6.52 8.53 3.65
C LYS A 224 -7.11 7.17 3.98
#